data_AF-A0A925EDF0-F1
#
_entry.id   AF-A0A925EDF0-F1
#
_cell.length_a   1.000
_cell.length_b   1.000
_cell.length_c   1.000
_cell.angle_alpha   90.00
_cell.angle_beta   90.00
_cell.angle_gamma   90.00
#
_symmetry.space_group_name_H-M   'P 1'
#
loop_
_entity.id
_entity.type
_entity.pdbx_description
1 polymer ?
#
loop_
_entity_poly.entity_id
_entity_poly.type
_entity_poly.pdbx_seq_one_letter_code
_entity_poly.pdbx_strand_id
1 'polypeptide(L)'
;MLHKKKLLAFASLSVFILLGIAAVKPNAQKERNLKILPKDISDAKLDSIMESYNIALGVKCNFCHVPVQNFPDSLNFASDAEPMKEEARKMMRMTIHINKTNFYFDKNEKPEYLHTVTCKTCHRGEPFPPED
;
A
#
# COMPACT_ATOMS: atom_id res chain seq x y z
N MET A 1 55.52 15.45 -8.79
CA MET A 1 54.86 14.18 -9.22
C MET A 1 53.77 13.71 -8.24
N LEU A 2 53.94 13.85 -6.93
CA LEU A 2 52.98 13.40 -5.91
C LEU A 2 51.59 14.08 -5.98
N HIS A 3 51.55 15.38 -6.31
CA HIS A 3 50.30 16.14 -6.45
C HIS A 3 49.46 15.72 -7.66
N LYS A 4 50.11 15.35 -8.78
CA LYS A 4 49.40 14.82 -9.98
C LYS A 4 48.76 13.46 -9.70
N LYS A 5 49.42 12.60 -8.92
CA LYS A 5 48.88 11.29 -8.48
C LYS A 5 47.69 11.45 -7.53
N LYS A 6 47.74 12.43 -6.61
CA LYS A 6 46.61 12.78 -5.74
C LYS A 6 45.43 13.34 -6.54
N LEU A 7 45.68 14.24 -7.50
CA LEU A 7 44.62 14.79 -8.37
C LEU A 7 43.95 13.69 -9.22
N LEU A 8 44.74 12.75 -9.76
CA LEU A 8 44.23 11.59 -10.50
C LEU A 8 43.39 10.66 -9.61
N ALA A 9 43.80 10.43 -8.37
CA ALA A 9 43.04 9.62 -7.42
C ALA A 9 41.72 10.28 -7.00
N PHE A 10 41.71 11.60 -6.81
CA PHE A 10 40.48 12.34 -6.52
C PHE A 10 39.53 12.36 -7.73
N ALA A 11 40.06 12.55 -8.94
CA ALA A 11 39.27 12.48 -10.16
C ALA A 11 38.66 11.08 -10.36
N SER A 12 39.42 10.01 -10.12
CA SER A 12 38.87 8.65 -10.21
C SER A 12 37.80 8.41 -9.15
N LEU A 13 38.01 8.86 -7.91
CA LEU A 13 37.03 8.68 -6.83
C LEU A 13 35.72 9.43 -7.13
N SER A 14 35.79 10.65 -7.64
CA SER A 14 34.61 11.41 -8.07
C SER A 14 33.87 10.73 -9.23
N VAL A 15 34.58 10.12 -10.17
CA VAL A 15 33.98 9.34 -11.27
C VAL A 15 33.26 8.10 -10.74
N PHE A 16 33.86 7.38 -9.78
CA PHE A 16 33.21 6.22 -9.13
C PHE A 16 31.96 6.60 -8.34
N ILE A 17 31.96 7.76 -7.66
CA ILE A 17 30.78 8.28 -6.94
C ILE A 17 29.67 8.64 -7.93
N LEU A 18 29.99 9.32 -9.03
CA LEU A 18 29.01 9.67 -10.07
C LEU A 18 28.41 8.44 -10.76
N LEU A 19 29.23 7.41 -11.02
CA LEU A 19 28.76 6.11 -11.54
C LEU A 19 27.86 5.37 -10.55
N GLY A 20 28.17 5.43 -9.25
CA GLY A 20 27.35 4.82 -8.20
C GLY A 20 25.95 5.43 -8.09
N ILE A 21 25.82 6.76 -8.24
CA ILE A 21 24.53 7.45 -8.20
C ILE A 21 23.66 7.07 -9.42
N ALA A 22 24.26 6.95 -10.61
CA ALA A 22 23.54 6.57 -11.83
C ALA A 22 23.04 5.11 -11.81
N ALA A 23 23.63 4.24 -11.00
CA ALA A 23 23.24 2.84 -10.86
C ALA A 23 22.04 2.61 -9.93
N VAL A 24 21.62 3.63 -9.16
CA VAL A 24 20.40 3.56 -8.34
C VAL A 24 19.20 3.73 -9.26
N LYS A 25 18.69 2.61 -9.78
CA LYS A 25 17.36 2.61 -10.39
C LYS A 25 16.35 2.97 -9.28
N PRO A 26 15.53 4.03 -9.42
CA PRO A 26 14.39 4.21 -8.53
C PRO A 26 13.59 2.91 -8.59
N ASN A 27 13.27 2.37 -7.42
CA ASN A 27 12.57 1.11 -7.25
C ASN A 27 11.41 1.10 -8.24
N ALA A 28 11.46 0.21 -9.25
CA ALA A 28 10.42 0.14 -10.27
C ALA A 28 9.11 -0.02 -9.52
N GLN A 29 8.30 1.04 -9.51
CA GLN A 29 7.16 1.15 -8.61
C GLN A 29 6.31 -0.08 -8.87
N LYS A 30 6.22 -0.97 -7.85
CA LYS A 30 5.38 -2.17 -7.89
C LYS A 30 4.05 -1.76 -8.50
N GLU A 31 3.59 -2.38 -9.57
CA GLU A 31 2.41 -1.90 -10.28
C GLU A 31 1.22 -1.86 -9.29
N ARG A 32 0.79 -0.65 -8.89
CA ARG A 32 -0.26 -0.46 -7.89
C ARG A 32 -1.52 0.10 -8.57
N ASN A 33 -2.63 -0.61 -8.44
CA ASN A 33 -3.96 -0.16 -8.87
C ASN A 33 -4.76 0.40 -7.68
N LEU A 34 -4.23 1.45 -7.05
CA LEU A 34 -4.90 2.15 -5.94
C LEU A 34 -5.93 3.15 -6.50
N LYS A 35 -7.21 2.91 -6.16
CA LYS A 35 -8.34 3.76 -6.54
C LYS A 35 -8.91 4.60 -5.39
N ILE A 36 -8.67 4.19 -4.15
CA ILE A 36 -9.19 4.85 -2.93
C ILE A 36 -8.07 5.40 -2.07
N LEU A 37 -7.06 4.57 -1.75
CA LEU A 37 -5.90 5.01 -0.97
C LEU A 37 -4.97 5.90 -1.79
N PRO A 38 -4.21 6.81 -1.14
CA PRO A 38 -3.24 7.66 -1.81
C PRO A 38 -2.20 6.85 -2.60
N LYS A 39 -1.86 7.30 -3.81
CA LYS A 39 -0.90 6.61 -4.69
C LYS A 39 0.54 6.61 -4.15
N ASP A 40 0.85 7.62 -3.34
CA ASP A 40 2.12 7.87 -2.67
C ASP A 40 2.25 7.20 -1.28
N ILE A 41 1.27 6.39 -0.86
CA ILE A 41 1.31 5.65 0.39
C ILE A 41 2.58 4.77 0.48
N SER A 42 3.20 4.70 1.66
CA SER A 42 4.33 3.79 1.89
C SER A 42 3.87 2.32 1.88
N ASP A 43 4.75 1.40 1.52
CA ASP A 43 4.45 -0.04 1.55
C ASP A 43 4.00 -0.49 2.95
N ALA A 44 4.75 -0.11 3.99
CA ALA A 44 4.43 -0.47 5.37
C ALA A 44 3.03 0.01 5.82
N LYS A 45 2.62 1.22 5.40
CA LYS A 45 1.28 1.73 5.74
C LYS A 45 0.20 1.01 4.94
N LEU A 46 0.46 0.71 3.66
CA LEU A 46 -0.46 -0.05 2.82
C LEU A 46 -0.66 -1.46 3.38
N ASP A 47 0.41 -2.16 3.74
CA ASP A 47 0.37 -3.50 4.31
C ASP A 47 -0.39 -3.51 5.64
N SER A 48 -0.11 -2.54 6.52
CA SER A 48 -0.84 -2.37 7.79
C SER A 48 -2.35 -2.18 7.60
N ILE A 49 -2.76 -1.40 6.59
CA ILE A 49 -4.18 -1.23 6.25
C ILE A 49 -4.79 -2.55 5.75
N MET A 50 -4.10 -3.27 4.86
CA MET A 50 -4.61 -4.55 4.34
C MET A 50 -4.71 -5.61 5.44
N GLU A 51 -3.76 -5.66 6.36
CA GLU A 51 -3.82 -6.53 7.54
C GLU A 51 -5.02 -6.20 8.43
N SER A 52 -5.32 -4.91 8.63
CA SER A 52 -6.50 -4.50 9.39
C SER A 52 -7.81 -5.01 8.78
N TYR A 53 -7.88 -5.11 7.45
CA TYR A 53 -9.06 -5.65 6.76
C TYR A 53 -9.17 -7.17 6.94
N ASN A 54 -8.07 -7.90 6.83
CA ASN A 54 -8.03 -9.34 7.10
C ASN A 54 -8.52 -9.65 8.53
N ILE A 55 -8.05 -8.89 9.53
CA ILE A 55 -8.46 -9.06 10.94
C ILE A 55 -9.95 -8.71 11.13
N ALA A 56 -10.41 -7.64 10.47
CA ALA A 56 -11.79 -7.19 10.60
C ALA A 56 -12.81 -8.18 10.02
N LEU A 57 -12.45 -8.85 8.92
CA LEU A 57 -13.31 -9.77 8.18
C LEU A 57 -13.03 -11.25 8.49
N GLY A 58 -11.95 -11.57 9.22
CA GLY A 58 -11.57 -12.96 9.48
C GLY A 58 -11.09 -13.73 8.25
N VAL A 59 -10.56 -13.02 7.24
CA VAL A 59 -10.15 -13.59 5.95
C VAL A 59 -8.64 -13.44 5.71
N LYS A 60 -8.16 -14.08 4.64
CA LYS A 60 -6.78 -13.94 4.14
C LYS A 60 -6.76 -13.13 2.85
N CYS A 61 -5.56 -12.73 2.41
CA CYS A 61 -5.37 -11.89 1.22
C CYS A 61 -6.02 -12.45 -0.06
N ASN A 62 -6.06 -13.77 -0.22
CA ASN A 62 -6.66 -14.44 -1.39
C ASN A 62 -8.19 -14.34 -1.45
N PHE A 63 -8.84 -13.81 -0.41
CA PHE A 63 -10.27 -13.51 -0.44
C PHE A 63 -10.58 -12.31 -1.35
N CYS A 64 -9.68 -11.34 -1.43
CA CYS A 64 -9.84 -10.13 -2.25
C CYS A 64 -8.83 -10.04 -3.40
N HIS A 65 -7.84 -10.92 -3.46
CA HIS A 65 -6.77 -10.87 -4.46
C HIS A 65 -6.65 -12.20 -5.19
N VAL A 66 -6.54 -12.14 -6.51
CA VAL A 66 -6.35 -13.32 -7.36
C VAL A 66 -4.90 -13.79 -7.35
N PRO A 67 -4.64 -15.09 -7.56
CA PRO A 67 -3.29 -15.58 -7.78
C PRO A 67 -2.67 -15.02 -9.07
N VAL A 68 -1.34 -15.01 -9.15
CA VAL A 68 -0.62 -14.76 -10.39
C VAL A 68 -0.80 -15.97 -11.31
N GLN A 69 -1.02 -15.73 -12.61
CA GLN A 69 -1.14 -16.79 -13.60
C GLN A 69 0.08 -17.73 -13.53
N ASN A 70 -0.19 -19.04 -13.37
CA ASN A 70 0.82 -20.11 -13.23
C ASN A 70 1.65 -20.09 -11.92
N PHE A 71 1.34 -19.21 -10.96
CA PHE A 71 2.00 -19.16 -9.65
C PHE A 71 0.95 -19.07 -8.54
N PRO A 72 0.33 -20.19 -8.14
CA PRO A 72 -0.79 -20.20 -7.19
C PRO A 72 -0.42 -19.68 -5.78
N ASP A 73 0.86 -19.77 -5.40
CA ASP A 73 1.36 -19.28 -4.11
C ASP A 73 1.66 -17.77 -4.09
N SER A 74 1.49 -17.09 -5.23
CA SER A 74 1.72 -15.65 -5.38
C SER A 74 0.44 -14.93 -5.76
N LEU A 75 0.23 -13.73 -5.24
CA LEU A 75 -0.98 -12.94 -5.48
C LEU A 75 -0.72 -11.74 -6.40
N ASN A 76 -1.61 -11.52 -7.36
CA ASN A 76 -1.67 -10.31 -8.16
C ASN A 76 -2.52 -9.26 -7.44
N PHE A 77 -1.88 -8.46 -6.60
CA PHE A 77 -2.53 -7.41 -5.81
C PHE A 77 -3.12 -6.26 -6.66
N ALA A 78 -2.64 -6.06 -7.89
CA ALA A 78 -3.11 -5.01 -8.78
C ALA A 78 -4.41 -5.37 -9.51
N SER A 79 -4.60 -6.66 -9.83
CA SER A 79 -5.74 -7.17 -10.58
C SER A 79 -7.08 -6.92 -9.89
N ASP A 80 -8.09 -6.58 -10.69
CA ASP A 80 -9.49 -6.42 -10.28
C ASP A 80 -10.36 -7.65 -10.63
N ALA A 81 -9.74 -8.77 -10.97
CA ALA A 81 -10.44 -9.98 -11.38
C ALA A 81 -11.21 -10.68 -10.24
N GLU A 82 -10.89 -10.39 -8.97
CA GLU A 82 -11.64 -10.86 -7.80
C GLU A 82 -12.75 -9.85 -7.45
N PRO A 83 -14.05 -10.21 -7.58
CA PRO A 83 -15.17 -9.31 -7.26
C PRO A 83 -15.14 -8.73 -5.85
N MET A 84 -14.68 -9.51 -4.85
CA MET A 84 -14.60 -9.04 -3.46
C MET A 84 -13.71 -7.80 -3.29
N LYS A 85 -12.75 -7.58 -4.19
CA LYS A 85 -11.92 -6.37 -4.19
C LYS A 85 -12.72 -5.11 -4.46
N GLU A 86 -13.68 -5.15 -5.39
CA GLU A 86 -14.51 -3.99 -5.69
C GLU A 86 -15.54 -3.76 -4.58
N GLU A 87 -16.08 -4.82 -3.98
CA GLU A 87 -16.93 -4.69 -2.79
C GLU A 87 -16.16 -4.06 -1.62
N ALA A 88 -14.91 -4.48 -1.37
CA ALA A 88 -14.05 -3.86 -0.38
C ALA A 88 -13.85 -2.36 -0.65
N ARG A 89 -13.67 -1.94 -1.91
CA ARG A 89 -13.59 -0.51 -2.26
C ARG A 89 -14.88 0.25 -2.00
N LYS A 90 -16.04 -0.35 -2.23
CA LYS A 90 -17.33 0.26 -1.87
C LYS A 90 -17.41 0.45 -0.35
N MET A 91 -17.01 -0.56 0.42
CA MET A 91 -16.98 -0.48 1.89
C MET A 91 -16.01 0.57 2.39
N MET A 92 -14.82 0.70 1.78
CA MET A 92 -13.87 1.77 2.11
C MET A 92 -14.47 3.16 1.86
N ARG A 93 -15.15 3.38 0.73
CA ARG A 93 -15.83 4.66 0.45
C ARG A 93 -16.90 4.96 1.51
N MET A 94 -17.67 3.95 1.92
CA MET A 94 -18.68 4.06 2.96
C MET A 94 -18.06 4.45 4.31
N THR A 95 -17.03 3.74 4.78
CA THR A 95 -16.40 4.03 6.08
C THR A 95 -15.74 5.41 6.09
N ILE A 96 -15.05 5.78 5.01
CA ILE A 96 -14.49 7.12 4.83
C ILE A 96 -15.60 8.17 4.91
N HIS A 97 -16.72 7.96 4.24
CA HIS A 97 -17.85 8.89 4.27
C HIS A 97 -18.42 9.03 5.70
N ILE A 98 -18.68 7.91 6.39
CA ILE A 98 -19.21 7.93 7.76
C ILE A 98 -18.26 8.68 8.70
N ASN A 99 -16.96 8.37 8.63
CA ASN A 99 -15.95 9.00 9.48
C ASN A 99 -15.75 10.48 9.17
N LYS A 100 -15.67 10.84 7.89
CA LYS A 100 -15.52 12.23 7.47
C LYS A 100 -16.72 13.09 7.87
N THR A 101 -17.93 12.53 7.80
CA THR A 101 -19.17 13.26 8.09
C THR A 101 -19.39 13.44 9.59
N ASN A 102 -19.13 12.41 10.40
CA ASN A 102 -19.54 12.39 11.80
C ASN A 102 -18.38 12.46 12.82
N PHE A 103 -17.16 12.12 12.39
CA PHE A 103 -16.02 11.87 13.30
C PHE A 103 -14.73 12.55 12.83
N TYR A 104 -14.82 13.64 12.08
CA TYR A 104 -13.65 14.33 11.52
C TYR A 104 -13.12 15.42 12.46
N PHE A 105 -12.54 14.99 13.59
CA PHE A 105 -12.08 15.88 14.65
C PHE A 105 -10.78 16.61 14.31
N ASP A 106 -9.79 15.90 13.75
CA ASP A 106 -8.55 16.50 13.26
C ASP A 106 -8.60 16.69 11.74
N LYS A 107 -8.74 17.94 11.29
CA LYS A 107 -8.84 18.28 9.86
C LYS A 107 -7.52 18.18 9.10
N ASN A 108 -6.40 17.91 9.79
CA ASN A 108 -5.10 17.66 9.16
C ASN A 108 -4.94 16.19 8.75
N GLU A 109 -5.74 15.29 9.33
CA GLU A 109 -5.74 13.87 8.95
C GLU A 109 -6.47 13.68 7.62
N LYS A 110 -5.88 12.90 6.70
CA LYS A 110 -6.56 12.59 5.44
C LYS A 110 -7.78 11.69 5.71
N PRO A 111 -8.95 11.94 5.08
CA PRO A 111 -10.16 11.16 5.33
C PRO A 111 -10.00 9.63 5.17
N GLU A 112 -9.10 9.19 4.29
CA GLU A 112 -8.78 7.78 4.04
C GLU A 112 -8.11 7.08 5.24
N TYR A 113 -7.64 7.84 6.22
CA TYR A 113 -6.95 7.33 7.43
C TYR A 113 -7.79 7.42 8.70
N LEU A 114 -8.97 8.05 8.63
CA LEU A 114 -9.90 8.08 9.74
C LEU A 114 -10.42 6.67 10.06
N HIS A 115 -10.42 6.33 11.36
CA HIS A 115 -10.60 4.95 11.80
C HIS A 115 -11.56 4.81 13.01
N THR A 116 -12.46 5.77 13.22
CA THR A 116 -13.49 5.68 14.28
C THR A 116 -14.47 4.55 14.00
N VAL A 117 -15.11 4.58 12.83
CA VAL A 117 -15.86 3.44 12.28
C VAL A 117 -14.93 2.65 11.37
N THR A 118 -14.77 1.37 11.65
CA THR A 118 -13.90 0.46 10.89
C THR A 118 -14.70 -0.70 10.33
N CYS A 119 -14.08 -1.51 9.47
CA CYS A 119 -14.67 -2.75 8.98
C CYS A 119 -15.10 -3.67 10.15
N LYS A 120 -14.32 -3.71 11.24
CA LYS A 120 -14.59 -4.56 12.42
C LYS A 120 -15.87 -4.14 13.15
N THR A 121 -16.25 -2.86 13.10
CA THR A 121 -17.47 -2.34 13.73
C THR A 121 -18.72 -3.13 13.28
N CYS A 122 -18.79 -3.49 12.00
CA CYS A 122 -19.91 -4.24 11.43
C CYS A 122 -19.57 -5.73 11.23
N HIS A 123 -18.42 -6.03 10.61
CA HIS A 123 -18.06 -7.41 10.25
C HIS A 123 -17.75 -8.29 11.46
N ARG A 124 -17.27 -7.70 12.57
CA ARG A 124 -17.01 -8.42 13.83
C ARG A 124 -16.08 -9.63 13.74
N GLY A 125 -15.32 -9.78 12.66
CA GLY A 125 -14.43 -10.93 12.41
C GLY A 125 -14.99 -11.94 11.42
N GLU A 126 -16.13 -11.64 10.80
CA GLU A 126 -16.75 -12.49 9.78
C GLU A 126 -16.74 -11.79 8.40
N PRO A 127 -16.63 -12.57 7.30
CA PRO A 127 -16.55 -12.00 5.95
C PRO A 127 -17.83 -11.25 5.57
N PHE A 128 -18.96 -11.62 6.18
CA PHE A 128 -20.25 -10.97 6.04
C PHE A 128 -20.72 -10.53 7.43
N PRO A 129 -21.25 -9.30 7.58
CA PRO A 129 -21.85 -8.89 8.83
C PRO A 129 -22.95 -9.88 9.26
N PRO A 130 -23.09 -10.17 10.55
CA PRO A 130 -24.15 -11.05 11.04
C PRO A 130 -25.52 -10.49 10.67
N GLU A 131 -26.42 -11.38 10.25
CA GLU A 131 -27.85 -11.09 10.15
C GLU A 131 -28.42 -11.27 11.56
N ASP A 132 -28.92 -10.19 12.15
CA ASP A 132 -29.58 -10.20 13.46
C ASP A 132 -30.92 -10.94 13.40
#